data_AF-A0A2W5AA81-F1
#
_entry.id   AF-A0A2W5AA81-F1
#
_cell.length_a   1.000
_cell.length_b   1.000
_cell.length_c   1.000
_cell.angle_alpha   90.00
_cell.angle_beta   90.00
_cell.angle_gamma   90.00
#
_symmetry.space_group_name_H-M   'P 1'
#
loop_
_entity.id
_entity.type
_entity.pdbx_description
1 polymer ?
#
loop_
_entity_poly.entity_id
_entity_poly.type
_entity_poly.pdbx_seq_one_letter_code
_entity_poly.pdbx_strand_id
1 'polypeptide(L)' 'MTKFRTLIANNKGATAIEYGLIAALIAIAAITAMSQLGSQLQTTFDKAKTEMSKTN' A
#
# COMPACT_ATOMS: atom_id res chain seq x y z
N MET A 1 38.63 -15.87 14.65
CA MET A 1 37.60 -16.83 14.19
C MET A 1 36.16 -16.47 14.58
N THR A 2 35.91 -15.79 15.70
CA THR A 2 34.55 -15.54 16.21
C THR A 2 33.68 -14.63 15.32
N LYS A 3 34.27 -13.63 14.65
CA LYS A 3 33.54 -12.66 13.81
C LYS A 3 32.82 -13.31 12.62
N PHE A 4 33.46 -14.28 11.95
CA PHE A 4 32.84 -15.02 10.84
C PHE A 4 31.67 -15.90 11.30
N ARG A 5 31.79 -16.54 12.47
CA ARG A 5 30.69 -17.32 13.07
C ARG A 5 29.50 -16.43 13.44
N THR A 6 29.75 -15.23 13.96
CA THR A 6 28.69 -14.27 14.29
C THR A 6 27.97 -13.74 13.05
N LEU A 7 28.66 -13.55 11.93
CA LEU A 7 28.04 -13.15 10.66
C LEU A 7 27.13 -14.25 10.09
N ILE A 8 27.58 -15.50 10.13
CA ILE A 8 26.80 -16.66 9.66
C ILE A 8 25.59 -16.94 10.57
N ALA A 9 25.71 -16.66 11.88
CA ALA A 9 24.61 -16.83 12.84
C ALA A 9 23.62 -15.65 12.89
N ASN A 10 23.80 -14.61 12.07
CA ASN A 10 23.01 -13.38 12.15
C ASN A 10 21.70 -13.49 11.36
N ASN A 11 20.59 -13.77 12.04
CA ASN A 11 19.26 -13.92 11.43
C ASN A 11 18.52 -12.58 11.22
N LYS A 12 19.13 -11.43 11.50
CA LYS A 12 18.48 -10.11 11.32
C LYS A 12 17.96 -9.88 9.89
N GLY A 13 18.66 -10.40 8.89
CA GLY A 13 18.21 -10.34 7.49
C GLY A 13 17.00 -11.25 7.22
N ALA A 14 16.97 -12.43 7.85
CA ALA A 14 15.85 -13.37 7.75
C ALA A 14 14.58 -12.81 8.42
N THR A 15 14.69 -12.08 9.52
CA THR A 15 13.53 -11.40 10.11
C THR A 15 13.06 -10.21 9.25
N ALA A 16 13.97 -9.51 8.57
CA ALA A 16 13.60 -8.38 7.72
C ALA A 16 12.81 -8.80 6.47
N ILE A 17 13.06 -9.99 5.91
CA ILE A 17 12.31 -10.48 4.75
C ILE A 17 10.88 -10.93 5.13
N GLU A 18 10.69 -11.44 6.35
CA GLU A 18 9.36 -11.82 6.86
C GLU A 18 8.48 -10.58 7.10
N TYR A 19 9.00 -9.58 7.81
CA TYR A 19 8.29 -8.31 8.02
C TYR A 19 8.14 -7.52 6.71
N GLY A 20 9.10 -7.64 5.79
CA GLY A 20 9.02 -7.07 4.44
C GLY A 20 7.87 -7.64 3.63
N LEU A 21 7.63 -8.96 3.69
CA LEU A 21 6.51 -9.60 3.02
C LEU A 21 5.16 -9.16 3.59
N ILE A 22 5.04 -9.08 4.92
CA ILE A 22 3.80 -8.60 5.57
C ILE A 22 3.53 -7.14 5.20
N ALA A 23 4.56 -6.29 5.21
CA ALA A 23 4.44 -4.90 4.79
C ALA A 23 4.00 -4.76 3.33
N ALA A 24 4.53 -5.60 2.43
CA ALA A 24 4.13 -5.63 1.03
C ALA A 24 2.64 -5.99 0.87
N LEU A 25 2.14 -6.99 1.61
CA LEU A 25 0.73 -7.38 1.57
C LEU A 25 -0.20 -6.26 2.06
N ILE A 26 0.17 -5.59 3.16
CA ILE A 26 -0.59 -4.44 3.69
C ILE A 26 -0.59 -3.29 2.67
N ALA A 27 0.55 -3.01 2.05
CA ALA A 27 0.67 -1.96 1.04
C ALA A 27 -0.23 -2.23 -0.16
N ILE A 28 -0.26 -3.45 -0.68
CA ILE A 28 -1.13 -3.84 -1.81
C ILE A 28 -2.61 -3.66 -1.45
N ALA A 29 -3.02 -4.08 -0.25
CA ALA A 29 -4.39 -3.91 0.22
C ALA A 29 -4.77 -2.42 0.34
N ALA A 30 -3.88 -1.60 0.91
CA ALA A 30 -4.08 -0.16 1.03
C ALA A 30 -4.19 0.53 -0.34
N ILE A 31 -3.30 0.20 -1.28
CA ILE A 31 -3.35 0.73 -2.65
C ILE A 31 -4.70 0.41 -3.30
N THR A 32 -5.14 -0.85 -3.20
CA THR A 32 -6.42 -1.31 -3.77
C THR A 32 -7.61 -0.53 -3.20
N ALA A 33 -7.67 -0.37 -1.88
CA ALA A 33 -8.73 0.38 -1.22
C ALA A 33 -8.72 1.86 -1.63
N MET A 34 -7.53 2.49 -1.70
CA MET A 34 -7.40 3.88 -2.13
C MET A 34 -7.80 4.09 -3.60
N SER A 35 -7.49 3.14 -4.49
CA SER A 35 -7.92 3.22 -5.90
C SER A 35 -9.45 3.16 -6.04
N GLN A 36 -10.11 2.29 -5.28
CA GLN A 36 -11.58 2.21 -5.26
C GLN A 36 -12.20 3.49 -4.71
N LEU A 37 -11.66 4.00 -3.60
CA LEU A 37 -12.10 5.26 -3.00
C LEU A 37 -11.94 6.43 -3.98
N GLY A 38 -10.80 6.53 -4.66
CA GLY A 38 -10.56 7.57 -5.67
C GLY A 38 -11.59 7.52 -6.80
N SER A 39 -11.92 6.33 -7.29
CA SER A 39 -12.93 6.13 -8.33
C SER A 39 -14.33 6.58 -7.87
N GLN A 40 -14.69 6.27 -6.62
CA GLN A 40 -15.97 6.68 -6.03
C GLN A 40 -16.06 8.20 -5.83
N LEU A 41 -14.96 8.83 -5.41
CA LEU A 41 -14.87 10.28 -5.28
C LEU A 41 -15.00 10.95 -6.64
N GLN A 42 -14.29 10.46 -7.67
CA GLN A 42 -14.40 10.97 -9.03
C GLN A 42 -15.85 10.90 -9.54
N THR A 43 -16.49 9.74 -9.38
CA THR A 43 -17.91 9.56 -9.73
C THR A 43 -18.82 10.57 -9.02
N THR A 44 -18.54 10.87 -7.74
CA THR A 44 -19.33 11.82 -6.95
C THR A 44 -19.17 13.24 -7.50
N PHE A 45 -17.95 13.67 -7.76
CA PHE A 45 -17.68 15.00 -8.31
C PHE A 45 -18.20 15.16 -9.75
N ASP A 46 -18.11 14.12 -10.58
CA ASP A 46 -18.65 14.14 -11.93
C ASP A 46 -20.18 14.25 -11.93
N LYS A 47 -20.85 13.58 -10.99
CA LYS A 47 -22.30 13.76 -10.77
C LYS A 47 -22.62 15.21 -10.38
N ALA A 48 -21.93 15.76 -9.39
CA ALA A 48 -22.14 17.14 -8.95
C ALA A 48 -21.93 18.13 -10.12
N LYS A 49 -20.86 17.97 -10.88
CA LYS A 49 -20.57 18.76 -12.09
C LYS A 49 -21.71 18.65 -13.11
N THR A 50 -22.21 17.44 -13.35
CA THR A 50 -23.31 17.20 -14.30
C THR A 50 -24.59 17.90 -13.85
N GLU A 51 -24.96 17.80 -12.58
CA GLU A 51 -26.17 18.47 -12.05
C GLU A 51 -26.04 20.00 -12.12
N MET A 52 -24.88 20.55 -11.77
CA MET A 52 -24.62 22.00 -11.92
C MET A 52 -24.71 22.47 -13.37
N SER A 53 -24.27 21.63 -14.32
CA SER A 53 -24.35 21.96 -15.75
C SER A 53 -25.78 21.88 -16.30
N LYS A 54 -26.66 21.06 -15.71
CA LYS A 54 -28.07 20.93 -16.12
C LYS A 54 -28.93 22.11 -15.67
N THR A 55 -28.51 22.85 -14.64
CA THR A 55 -29.26 23.98 -14.06
C THR A 55 -28.98 25.32 -14.77
N ASN A 56 -27.99 25.41 -15.65
CA ASN A 56 -27.78 26.56 -16.55
C ASN A 56 -28.40 26.31 -17.93
#